data_AF-A0A3N4N020-F1
#
_entry.id   AF-A0A3N4N020-F1
#
_cell.length_a   1.000
_cell.length_b   1.000
_cell.length_c   1.000
_cell.angle_alpha   90.00
_cell.angle_beta   90.00
_cell.angle_gamma   90.00
#
_symmetry.space_group_name_H-M   'P 1'
#
loop_
_entity.id
_entity.type
_entity.pdbx_description
1 polymer ?
#
loop_
_entity_poly.entity_id
_entity_poly.type
_entity_poly.pdbx_seq_one_letter_code
_entity_poly.pdbx_strand_id
1 'polypeptide(L)'
;ANADTPADAETARRFDAEGIGLCRTEHMFFDEDRLTVMHEMIFAETGEARGAALERLLPMQREDFVDLFEIMRGKPVCIRLFDPP
;
A
#
# COMPACT_ATOMS: atom_id res chain seq x y z
N ALA A 1 -10.12 -12.20 -3.10
CA ALA A 1 -10.77 -11.00 -2.56
C ALA A 1 -10.06 -9.74 -3.05
N ASN A 2 -10.68 -8.57 -2.92
CA ASN A 2 -9.98 -7.29 -3.03
C ASN A 2 -9.72 -6.80 -1.61
N ALA A 3 -8.47 -6.46 -1.30
CA ALA A 3 -8.07 -6.03 0.03
C ALA A 3 -6.91 -5.05 -0.12
N ASP A 4 -7.06 -3.86 0.46
CA ASP A 4 -6.10 -2.78 0.32
C ASP A 4 -5.37 -2.49 1.65
N THR A 5 -5.91 -2.98 2.78
CA THR A 5 -5.32 -2.86 4.11
C THR A 5 -5.07 -4.23 4.77
N PRO A 6 -4.17 -4.33 5.76
CA PRO A 6 -3.99 -5.55 6.55
C PRO A 6 -5.31 -6.05 7.17
N ALA A 7 -6.16 -5.15 7.66
CA ALA A 7 -7.46 -5.50 8.24
C ALA A 7 -8.41 -6.14 7.21
N ASP A 8 -8.40 -5.65 5.96
CA ASP A 8 -9.17 -6.25 4.87
C ASP A 8 -8.62 -7.63 4.50
N ALA A 9 -7.29 -7.79 4.50
CA ALA A 9 -6.64 -9.06 4.21
C ALA A 9 -6.94 -10.10 5.29
N GLU A 10 -6.93 -9.71 6.57
CA GLU A 10 -7.34 -10.58 7.67
C GLU A 10 -8.79 -11.04 7.50
N THR A 11 -9.66 -10.09 7.18
CA THR A 11 -11.08 -10.38 6.97
C THR A 11 -11.25 -11.34 5.80
N ALA A 12 -10.61 -11.07 4.66
CA ALA A 12 -10.61 -11.96 3.49
C ALA A 12 -10.08 -13.36 3.84
N ARG A 13 -9.03 -13.46 4.66
CA ARG A 13 -8.49 -14.73 5.13
C ARG A 13 -9.48 -15.49 6.03
N ARG A 14 -10.19 -14.80 6.93
CA ARG A 14 -11.23 -15.40 7.79
C ARG A 14 -12.42 -15.94 6.98
N PHE A 15 -12.71 -15.33 5.84
CA PHE A 15 -13.69 -15.83 4.86
C PHE A 15 -13.12 -16.84 3.86
N ASP A 16 -11.94 -17.39 4.15
CA ASP A 16 -11.21 -18.39 3.35
C ASP A 16 -10.94 -18.00 1.89
N ALA A 17 -10.76 -16.69 1.63
CA ALA A 17 -10.36 -16.22 0.31
C ALA A 17 -9.05 -16.91 -0.13
N GLU A 18 -9.00 -17.40 -1.36
CA GLU A 18 -7.83 -18.10 -1.93
C GLU A 18 -6.64 -17.18 -2.24
N GLY A 19 -6.82 -15.87 -2.11
CA GLY A 19 -5.80 -14.87 -2.41
C GLY A 19 -6.39 -13.47 -2.50
N ILE A 20 -5.50 -12.48 -2.66
CA ILE A 20 -5.89 -11.11 -3.00
C ILE A 20 -5.72 -10.93 -4.51
N GLY A 21 -6.82 -10.67 -5.20
CA GLY A 21 -6.84 -10.46 -6.66
C GLY A 21 -6.53 -9.02 -7.05
N LEU A 22 -6.70 -8.07 -6.11
CA LEU A 22 -6.35 -6.68 -6.29
C LEU A 22 -6.09 -6.03 -4.92
N CYS A 23 -4.87 -5.53 -4.74
CA CYS A 23 -4.45 -4.64 -3.67
C CYS A 23 -4.03 -3.32 -4.31
N ARG A 24 -4.72 -2.23 -3.98
CA ARG A 24 -4.45 -0.88 -4.51
C ARG A 24 -3.51 -0.13 -3.60
N THR A 25 -2.32 0.21 -4.11
CA THR A 25 -1.32 0.92 -3.30
C THR A 25 -1.73 2.34 -2.92
N GLU A 26 -2.57 3.00 -3.73
CA GLU A 26 -3.10 4.34 -3.45
C GLU A 26 -3.80 4.44 -2.09
N HIS A 27 -4.54 3.41 -1.70
CA HIS A 27 -5.32 3.38 -0.46
C HIS A 27 -4.43 3.19 0.79
N MET A 28 -3.20 2.68 0.61
CA MET A 28 -2.22 2.52 1.69
C MET A 28 -1.63 3.87 2.17
N PHE A 29 -1.92 4.95 1.43
CA PHE A 29 -1.46 6.31 1.72
C PHE A 29 -2.56 7.23 2.26
N PHE A 30 -3.76 6.71 2.54
CA PHE A 30 -4.89 7.51 3.03
C PHE A 30 -4.83 7.87 4.52
N ASP A 31 -3.91 7.28 5.30
CA ASP A 31 -3.62 7.78 6.64
C ASP A 31 -3.13 9.24 6.58
N GLU A 32 -3.57 10.05 7.54
CA GLU A 32 -3.38 11.51 7.55
C GLU A 32 -1.90 11.92 7.44
N ASP A 33 -1.02 11.17 8.12
CA ASP A 33 0.44 11.36 8.07
C ASP A 33 1.04 11.00 6.70
N ARG A 34 0.50 9.97 6.04
CA ARG A 34 1.00 9.47 4.75
C ARG A 34 0.52 10.32 3.58
N LEU A 35 -0.72 10.78 3.67
CA LEU A 35 -1.35 11.64 2.68
C LEU A 35 -0.57 12.95 2.52
N THR A 36 -0.05 13.49 3.61
CA THR A 36 0.81 14.68 3.60
C THR A 36 2.07 14.45 2.76
N VAL A 37 2.77 13.34 2.99
CA VAL A 37 4.00 12.99 2.25
C VAL A 37 3.69 12.66 0.78
N MET A 38 2.53 12.04 0.52
CA MET A 38 2.05 11.78 -0.83
C MET A 38 1.80 13.07 -1.60
N HIS A 39 1.16 14.07 -0.98
CA HIS A 39 0.98 15.39 -1.58
C HIS A 39 2.32 16.08 -1.84
N GLU A 40 3.27 16.03 -0.89
CA GLU A 40 4.63 16.54 -1.11
C GLU A 40 5.29 15.89 -2.33
N MET A 41 5.12 14.58 -2.51
CA MET A 41 5.64 13.86 -3.67
C MET A 41 4.99 14.31 -5.00
N ILE A 42 3.67 14.57 -5.00
CA ILE A 42 2.92 15.02 -6.19
C ILE A 42 3.29 16.46 -6.57
N PHE A 43 3.42 17.35 -5.57
CA PHE A 43 3.71 18.77 -5.78
C PHE A 43 5.21 19.10 -5.87
N ALA A 44 6.09 18.11 -5.71
CA ALA A 44 7.54 18.32 -5.83
C ALA A 44 7.95 18.83 -7.22
N GLU A 45 8.57 20.00 -7.27
CA GLU A 45 9.05 20.63 -8.52
C GLU A 45 10.39 20.06 -9.00
N THR A 46 11.11 19.32 -8.15
CA THR A 46 12.44 18.76 -8.46
C THR A 46 12.50 17.26 -8.19
N GLY A 47 13.38 16.57 -8.92
CA GLY A 47 13.64 15.14 -8.71
C GLY A 47 14.18 14.83 -7.31
N GLU A 48 14.98 15.74 -6.72
CA GLU A 48 15.49 15.58 -5.36
C GLU A 48 14.37 15.67 -4.32
N ALA A 49 13.50 16.69 -4.41
CA ALA A 49 12.36 16.82 -3.49
C ALA A 49 11.40 15.63 -3.60
N ARG A 50 11.16 15.14 -4.83
CA ARG A 50 10.37 13.93 -5.06
C ARG A 50 11.03 12.70 -4.46
N GLY A 51 12.35 12.56 -4.60
CA GLY A 51 13.13 11.48 -4.02
C GLY A 51 13.04 11.44 -2.49
N ALA A 52 13.18 12.59 -1.84
CA ALA A 52 13.06 12.70 -0.38
C ALA A 52 11.66 12.29 0.12
N ALA A 53 10.60 12.68 -0.58
CA ALA A 53 9.23 12.25 -0.24
C ALA A 53 9.06 10.73 -0.42
N LEU A 54 9.61 10.14 -1.49
CA LEU A 54 9.59 8.70 -1.71
C LEU A 54 10.36 7.92 -0.64
N GLU A 55 11.51 8.43 -0.18
CA GLU A 55 12.30 7.81 0.89
C GLU A 55 11.52 7.75 2.22
N ARG A 56 10.66 8.74 2.48
CA ARG A 56 9.76 8.75 3.64
C ARG A 56 8.61 7.76 3.51
N LEU A 57 8.05 7.61 2.30
CA LEU A 57 6.94 6.68 2.02
C LEU A 57 7.40 5.21 2.00
N LEU A 58 8.64 4.95 1.56
CA LEU A 58 9.18 3.60 1.39
C LEU A 58 9.08 2.70 2.64
N PRO A 59 9.53 3.11 3.85
CA PRO A 59 9.44 2.26 5.03
C PRO A 59 7.99 1.97 5.43
N MET A 60 7.10 2.95 5.29
CA MET A 60 5.68 2.84 5.62
C MET A 60 4.99 1.81 4.71
N GLN A 61 5.19 1.93 3.40
CA GLN A 61 4.63 1.00 2.44
C GLN A 61 5.23 -0.41 2.58
N ARG A 62 6.51 -0.50 2.91
CA ARG A 62 7.18 -1.79 3.12
C ARG A 62 6.58 -2.55 4.31
N GLU A 63 6.33 -1.87 5.42
CA GLU A 63 5.72 -2.46 6.61
C GLU A 63 4.34 -3.05 6.29
N ASP A 64 3.49 -2.28 5.62
CA ASP A 64 2.16 -2.76 5.23
C ASP A 64 2.23 -4.00 4.31
N PHE A 65 3.20 -4.07 3.40
CA PHE A 65 3.39 -5.24 2.54
C PHE A 65 3.89 -6.46 3.32
N VAL A 66 4.77 -6.25 4.30
CA VAL A 66 5.21 -7.33 5.20
C VAL A 66 3.99 -7.92 5.91
N ASP A 67 3.17 -7.07 6.53
CA ASP A 67 1.94 -7.51 7.21
C ASP A 67 0.99 -8.22 6.25
N LEU A 68 0.76 -7.66 5.07
CA LEU A 68 -0.09 -8.24 4.04
C LEU A 68 0.37 -9.65 3.62
N PHE A 69 1.67 -9.83 3.39
CA PHE A 69 2.24 -11.13 3.02
C PHE A 69 2.25 -12.12 4.18
N GLU A 70 2.41 -11.65 5.42
CA GLU A 70 2.30 -12.50 6.60
C GLU A 70 0.88 -13.03 6.80
N ILE A 71 -0.13 -12.16 6.69
CA ILE A 71 -1.56 -12.52 6.76
C ILE A 71 -1.93 -13.49 5.65
N MET A 72 -1.47 -13.20 4.43
CA MET A 72 -1.78 -13.99 3.24
C MET A 72 -0.75 -15.10 2.97
N ARG A 73 0.02 -15.52 3.99
CA ARG A 73 1.02 -16.57 3.85
C ARG A 73 0.45 -17.81 3.16
N GLY A 74 1.14 -18.24 2.10
CA GLY A 74 0.76 -19.39 1.27
C GLY A 74 -0.35 -19.13 0.26
N LYS A 75 -0.84 -17.90 0.11
CA LYS A 75 -1.85 -17.50 -0.87
C LYS A 75 -1.32 -16.37 -1.78
N PRO A 76 -1.69 -16.31 -3.07
CA PRO A 76 -1.26 -15.25 -3.97
C PRO A 76 -1.83 -13.88 -3.57
N VAL A 77 -1.03 -12.83 -3.78
CA VAL A 77 -1.40 -11.43 -3.59
C VAL A 77 -1.02 -10.65 -4.84
N CYS A 78 -2.01 -10.09 -5.52
CA CYS A 78 -1.83 -9.24 -6.70
C CYS A 78 -1.82 -7.77 -6.27
N ILE A 79 -0.67 -7.10 -6.43
CA ILE A 79 -0.47 -5.70 -6.07
C ILE A 79 -0.52 -4.85 -7.34
N ARG A 80 -1.39 -3.83 -7.33
CA ARG A 80 -1.44 -2.80 -8.37
C ARG A 80 -0.60 -1.60 -7.94
N LEU A 81 0.36 -1.25 -8.76
CA LEU A 81 1.20 -0.06 -8.57
C LEU A 81 0.37 1.22 -8.60
N PHE A 82 0.98 2.30 -8.12
CA PHE A 82 0.36 3.61 -7.99
C PHE A 82 -0.31 4.07 -9.29
N ASP A 83 -1.63 4.24 -9.22
CA ASP A 83 -2.53 4.66 -10.30
C ASP A 83 -3.24 5.97 -9.89
N PRO A 84 -2.61 7.14 -10.10
CA PRO A 84 -3.19 8.43 -9.77
C PRO A 84 -4.33 8.81 -10.74
N PRO A 85 -5.30 9.64 -10.30
CA PRO A 85 -6.30 10.23 -11.19
C PRO A 85 -5.70 11.26 -12.16
#